data_AF-A3K2H5-F1
#
_entry.id   AF-A3K2H5-F1
#
_cell.length_a   1.000
_cell.length_b   1.000
_cell.length_c   1.000
_cell.angle_alpha   90.00
_cell.angle_beta   90.00
_cell.angle_gamma   90.00
#
_symmetry.space_group_name_H-M   'P 1'
#
loop_
_entity.id
_entity.type
_entity.pdbx_description
1 polymer ?
#
loop_
_entity_poly.entity_id
_entity_poly.type
_entity_poly.pdbx_seq_one_letter_code
_entity_poly.pdbx_strand_id
1 'polypeptide(L)'
;MLRRVIEELVSRDKRLHGGGGTHGLEHRFREQINGQNGPGTSSWDTHDRAIRNQQRGLRRRLEEWEANRCGPPPPGAWRWATRPAPQPSEWVNPNPGPSAAQYAAGGVAAVGVGYLLYRGVRMLPSLFPPLWPSIPANLAIP
;
A
#
# COMPACT_ATOMS: atom_id res chain seq x y z
N MET A 1 -31.02 -14.71 12.56
CA MET A 1 -30.82 -13.43 11.85
C MET A 1 -29.42 -12.85 12.06
N LEU A 2 -28.92 -12.74 13.30
CA LEU A 2 -27.59 -12.16 13.59
C LEU A 2 -26.41 -12.81 12.86
N ARG A 3 -26.41 -14.14 12.72
CA ARG A 3 -25.35 -14.87 11.99
C ARG A 3 -25.15 -14.32 10.59
N ARG A 4 -26.25 -14.24 9.82
CA ARG A 4 -26.24 -13.75 8.45
C ARG A 4 -25.79 -12.29 8.38
N VAL A 5 -26.21 -11.45 9.33
CA VAL A 5 -25.77 -10.04 9.38
C VAL A 5 -24.27 -9.94 9.62
N ILE A 6 -23.71 -10.74 10.54
CA ILE A 6 -22.27 -10.79 10.81
C ILE A 6 -21.51 -11.26 9.56
N GLU A 7 -21.97 -12.34 8.92
CA GLU A 7 -21.38 -12.87 7.69
C GLU A 7 -21.42 -11.82 6.56
N GLU A 8 -22.55 -11.13 6.37
CA GLU A 8 -22.67 -10.07 5.37
C GLU A 8 -21.72 -8.89 5.66
N LEU A 9 -21.56 -8.50 6.93
CA LEU A 9 -20.63 -7.44 7.32
C LEU A 9 -19.15 -7.84 7.09
N VAL A 10 -18.83 -9.13 7.15
CA VAL A 10 -17.46 -9.63 6.97
C VAL A 10 -17.14 -9.85 5.48
N SER A 11 -17.96 -10.63 4.77
CA SER A 11 -17.57 -11.24 3.50
C SER A 11 -18.52 -10.96 2.33
N ARG A 12 -19.56 -10.16 2.49
CA ARG A 12 -20.51 -9.89 1.38
C ARG A 12 -19.80 -9.33 0.15
N ASP A 13 -19.92 -10.02 -0.97
CA ASP A 13 -19.56 -9.49 -2.27
C ASP A 13 -20.76 -8.79 -2.92
N LYS A 14 -20.75 -7.45 -2.99
CA LYS A 14 -21.84 -6.68 -3.60
C LYS A 14 -21.97 -6.96 -5.11
N ARG A 15 -20.92 -7.47 -5.76
CA ARG A 15 -20.89 -7.74 -7.21
C ARG A 15 -21.81 -8.91 -7.56
N LEU A 16 -22.01 -9.84 -6.63
CA LEU A 16 -23.01 -10.91 -6.74
C LEU A 16 -24.46 -10.39 -6.65
N HIS A 17 -24.64 -9.11 -6.34
CA HIS A 17 -25.94 -8.46 -6.19
C HIS A 17 -26.09 -7.23 -7.09
N GLY A 18 -25.54 -7.29 -8.31
CA GLY A 18 -25.67 -6.23 -9.31
C GLY A 18 -25.01 -4.91 -8.90
N GLY A 19 -24.04 -4.95 -7.98
CA GLY A 19 -23.38 -3.74 -7.47
C GLY A 19 -24.13 -3.05 -6.31
N GLY A 20 -25.31 -3.56 -5.93
CA GLY A 20 -26.16 -2.96 -4.91
C GLY A 20 -25.64 -3.14 -3.48
N GLY A 21 -25.83 -2.10 -2.65
CA GLY A 21 -25.49 -2.12 -1.23
C GLY A 21 -23.98 -2.05 -0.93
N THR A 22 -23.61 -2.49 0.27
CA THR A 22 -22.26 -2.35 0.83
C THR A 22 -21.46 -3.65 0.74
N HIS A 23 -20.19 -3.57 0.34
CA HIS A 23 -19.23 -4.68 0.44
C HIS A 23 -18.95 -5.07 1.90
N GLY A 24 -18.70 -6.35 2.15
CA GLY A 24 -18.10 -6.85 3.39
C GLY A 24 -16.72 -6.26 3.62
N LEU A 25 -16.25 -6.29 4.88
CA LEU A 25 -14.93 -5.77 5.27
C LEU A 25 -13.79 -6.37 4.45
N GLU A 26 -13.87 -7.67 4.13
CA GLU A 26 -12.88 -8.36 3.29
C GLU A 26 -12.64 -7.65 1.95
N HIS A 27 -13.73 -7.33 1.26
CA HIS A 27 -13.66 -6.67 -0.04
C HIS A 27 -13.24 -5.21 0.11
N ARG A 28 -13.71 -4.51 1.14
CA ARG A 28 -13.32 -3.10 1.37
C ARG A 28 -11.84 -2.94 1.67
N PHE A 29 -11.27 -3.83 2.49
CA PHE A 29 -9.83 -3.85 2.75
C PHE A 29 -9.04 -4.08 1.47
N ARG A 30 -9.46 -5.05 0.65
CA ARG A 30 -8.83 -5.34 -0.65
C ARG A 30 -8.91 -4.13 -1.58
N GLU A 31 -10.06 -3.46 -1.63
CA GLU A 31 -10.27 -2.26 -2.45
C GLU A 31 -9.46 -1.05 -1.96
N GLN A 32 -9.26 -0.91 -0.65
CA GLN A 32 -8.40 0.14 -0.11
C GLN A 32 -6.94 -0.08 -0.51
N ILE A 33 -6.44 -1.31 -0.36
CA ILE A 33 -5.04 -1.66 -0.62
C ILE A 33 -4.71 -1.65 -2.12
N ASN A 34 -5.60 -2.16 -2.96
CA ASN A 34 -5.34 -2.39 -4.38
C ASN A 34 -6.14 -1.46 -5.31
N GLY A 35 -6.84 -0.48 -4.74
CA GLY A 35 -7.68 0.45 -5.48
C GLY A 35 -6.87 1.49 -6.26
N GLN A 36 -7.49 2.05 -7.30
CA GLN A 36 -6.89 3.09 -8.14
C GLN A 36 -6.58 4.38 -7.37
N ASN A 37 -7.38 4.70 -6.35
CA ASN A 37 -7.28 5.93 -5.60
C ASN A 37 -6.56 5.70 -4.28
N GLY A 38 -5.30 6.13 -4.23
CA GLY A 38 -4.42 5.97 -3.07
C GLY A 38 -4.59 7.03 -1.97
N PRO A 39 -3.70 7.00 -0.97
CA PRO A 39 -3.70 7.95 0.15
C PRO A 39 -3.70 9.42 -0.30
N GLY A 40 -4.40 10.26 0.44
CA GLY A 40 -4.57 11.68 0.12
C GLY A 40 -5.69 11.99 -0.88
N THR A 41 -6.37 10.97 -1.40
CA THR A 41 -7.57 11.16 -2.24
C THR A 41 -8.86 11.11 -1.41
N SER A 42 -9.89 11.83 -1.85
CA SER A 42 -11.22 11.79 -1.22
C SER A 42 -11.84 10.38 -1.25
N SER A 43 -11.50 9.57 -2.25
CA SER A 43 -11.92 8.17 -2.36
C SER A 43 -11.30 7.32 -1.24
N TRP A 44 -10.00 7.48 -0.97
CA TRP A 44 -9.30 6.80 0.12
C TRP A 44 -9.92 7.13 1.48
N ASP A 45 -10.16 8.41 1.75
CA ASP A 45 -10.76 8.86 3.02
C ASP A 45 -12.19 8.34 3.19
N THR A 46 -12.95 8.31 2.09
CA THR A 46 -14.32 7.79 2.09
C THR A 46 -14.34 6.28 2.37
N HIS A 47 -13.41 5.54 1.78
CA HIS A 47 -13.27 4.11 2.04
C HIS A 47 -12.78 3.82 3.47
N ASP A 48 -11.79 4.56 4.00
CA ASP A 48 -11.32 4.41 5.39
C ASP A 48 -12.46 4.66 6.39
N ARG A 49 -13.24 5.75 6.20
CA ARG A 49 -14.44 6.00 7.01
C ARG A 49 -15.44 4.86 6.93
N ALA A 50 -15.70 4.32 5.74
CA ALA A 50 -16.61 3.21 5.54
C ALA A 50 -16.13 1.93 6.26
N ILE A 51 -14.83 1.61 6.16
CA ILE A 51 -14.21 0.49 6.87
C ILE A 51 -14.40 0.65 8.38
N ARG A 52 -14.03 1.81 8.95
CA ARG A 52 -14.14 2.06 10.40
C ARG A 52 -15.59 2.01 10.89
N ASN A 53 -16.52 2.58 10.13
CA ASN A 53 -17.95 2.50 10.43
C ASN A 53 -18.45 1.05 10.45
N GLN A 54 -18.05 0.26 9.45
CA GLN A 54 -18.47 -1.13 9.33
C GLN A 54 -17.84 -2.02 10.41
N GLN A 55 -16.59 -1.76 10.81
CA GLN A 55 -15.96 -2.43 11.97
C GLN A 55 -16.70 -2.13 13.27
N ARG A 56 -17.11 -0.87 13.50
CA ARG A 56 -17.97 -0.53 14.65
C ARG A 56 -19.31 -1.25 14.60
N GLY A 57 -19.94 -1.30 13.42
CA GLY A 57 -21.19 -2.03 13.20
C GLY A 57 -21.04 -3.52 13.49
N LEU A 58 -19.98 -4.14 12.99
CA LEU A 58 -19.66 -5.55 13.24
C LEU A 58 -19.42 -5.82 14.73
N ARG A 59 -18.66 -4.96 15.41
CA ARG A 59 -18.42 -5.06 16.85
C ARG A 59 -19.72 -5.06 17.64
N ARG A 60 -20.63 -4.12 17.36
CA ARG A 60 -21.95 -4.07 18.01
C ARG A 60 -22.75 -5.36 17.80
N ARG A 61 -22.69 -5.96 16.62
CA ARG A 61 -23.38 -7.23 16.34
C ARG A 61 -22.75 -8.44 17.03
N LEU A 62 -21.43 -8.40 17.25
CA LEU A 62 -20.73 -9.43 18.02
C LEU A 62 -21.00 -9.28 19.52
N GLU A 63 -21.05 -8.06 20.05
CA GLU A 63 -21.49 -7.79 21.42
C GLU A 63 -22.94 -8.25 21.64
N GLU A 64 -23.84 -7.98 20.69
CA GLU A 64 -25.23 -8.47 20.71
C GLU A 64 -25.31 -10.01 20.64
N TRP A 65 -24.45 -10.64 19.84
CA TRP A 65 -24.33 -12.10 19.76
C TRP A 65 -23.94 -12.72 21.10
N GLU A 66 -22.94 -12.14 21.77
CA GLU A 66 -22.47 -12.57 23.08
C GLU A 66 -23.52 -12.35 24.17
N ALA A 67 -24.16 -11.17 24.19
CA ALA A 67 -25.25 -10.85 25.11
C ALA A 67 -26.41 -11.84 25.01
N ASN A 68 -26.74 -12.27 23.78
CA ASN A 68 -27.77 -13.26 23.51
C ASN A 68 -27.32 -14.72 23.72
N ARG A 69 -26.10 -14.96 24.20
CA ARG A 69 -25.53 -16.29 24.48
C ARG A 69 -25.66 -17.26 23.29
N CYS A 70 -25.43 -16.75 22.07
CA CYS A 70 -25.59 -17.51 20.82
C CYS A 70 -24.50 -18.57 20.56
N GLY A 71 -23.68 -18.91 21.56
CA GLY A 71 -22.50 -19.76 21.42
C GLY A 71 -21.32 -19.05 20.72
N PRO A 72 -20.34 -19.80 20.19
CA PRO A 72 -19.18 -19.20 19.52
C PRO A 72 -19.61 -18.34 18.31
N PRO A 73 -19.07 -17.12 18.15
CA PRO A 73 -19.36 -16.29 17.00
C PRO A 73 -18.78 -16.90 15.71
N PRO A 74 -19.24 -16.44 14.52
CA PRO A 74 -18.64 -16.86 13.26
C PRO A 74 -17.10 -16.73 13.25
N PRO A 75 -16.36 -17.77 12.81
CA PRO A 75 -14.90 -17.77 12.86
C PRO A 75 -14.28 -16.54 12.21
N GLY A 76 -13.35 -15.89 12.91
CA GLY A 76 -12.64 -14.72 12.39
C GLY A 76 -13.44 -13.41 12.38
N ALA A 77 -14.71 -13.39 12.81
CA ALA A 77 -15.51 -12.16 12.85
C ALA A 77 -14.89 -11.10 13.78
N TRP A 78 -14.46 -11.52 14.98
CA TRP A 78 -13.74 -10.63 15.91
C TRP A 78 -12.44 -10.08 15.31
N ARG A 79 -11.68 -10.91 14.57
CA ARG A 79 -10.47 -10.48 13.88
C ARG A 79 -10.77 -9.36 12.89
N TRP A 80 -11.86 -9.44 12.12
CA TRP A 80 -12.26 -8.38 11.20
C TRP A 80 -12.76 -7.12 11.91
N ALA A 81 -13.45 -7.27 13.04
CA ALA A 81 -13.94 -6.16 13.85
C ALA A 81 -12.84 -5.36 14.56
N THR A 82 -11.68 -5.97 14.83
CA THR A 82 -10.55 -5.36 15.54
C THR A 82 -9.33 -5.13 14.68
N ARG A 83 -9.30 -5.64 13.43
CA ARG A 83 -8.19 -5.42 12.49
C ARG A 83 -7.88 -3.93 12.36
N PRO A 84 -6.61 -3.51 12.40
CA PRO A 84 -6.25 -2.15 12.04
C PRO A 84 -6.73 -1.82 10.63
N ALA A 85 -7.27 -0.61 10.41
CA ALA A 85 -7.59 -0.15 9.06
C ALA A 85 -6.30 -0.07 8.21
N PRO A 86 -6.38 -0.29 6.88
CA PRO A 86 -5.20 -0.25 6.02
C PRO A 86 -4.48 1.09 6.13
N GLN A 87 -3.18 1.03 6.33
CA GLN A 87 -2.32 2.21 6.40
C GLN A 87 -1.96 2.72 5.00
N PRO A 88 -1.64 4.02 4.86
CA PRO A 88 -1.15 4.57 3.60
C PRO A 88 0.01 3.80 2.98
N SER A 89 0.92 3.26 3.80
CA SER A 89 2.07 2.47 3.37
C SER A 89 1.71 1.10 2.80
N GLU A 90 0.49 0.62 3.02
CA GLU A 90 0.01 -0.67 2.48
C GLU A 90 -0.59 -0.52 1.08
N TRP A 91 -0.84 0.70 0.59
CA TRP A 91 -1.41 0.91 -0.73
C TRP A 91 -0.45 0.48 -1.84
N VAL A 92 -0.91 -0.43 -2.70
CA VAL A 92 -0.21 -0.88 -3.90
C VAL A 92 -0.76 -0.07 -5.06
N ASN A 93 -0.03 0.95 -5.50
CA ASN A 93 -0.40 1.70 -6.70
C ASN A 93 -0.54 0.72 -7.89
N PRO A 94 -1.75 0.50 -8.43
CA PRO A 94 -1.93 -0.46 -9.51
C PRO A 94 -1.32 0.03 -10.83
N ASN A 95 -1.09 1.34 -10.95
CA ASN A 95 -0.44 1.96 -12.09
C ASN A 95 0.81 2.71 -11.61
N PRO A 96 1.87 1.98 -11.21
CA PRO A 96 3.14 2.64 -10.92
C PRO A 96 3.61 3.28 -12.22
N GLY A 97 3.92 4.58 -12.19
CA GLY A 97 4.62 5.22 -13.30
C GLY A 97 5.93 4.49 -13.60
N PRO A 98 6.62 4.84 -14.69
CA PRO A 98 7.84 4.14 -15.07
C PRO A 98 8.86 4.12 -13.93
N SER A 99 9.49 2.98 -13.70
CA SER A 99 10.52 2.88 -12.66
C SER A 99 11.78 3.67 -13.06
N ALA A 100 12.63 4.02 -12.08
CA ALA A 100 13.92 4.65 -12.37
C ALA A 100 14.77 3.83 -13.35
N ALA A 101 14.67 2.49 -13.32
CA ALA A 101 15.34 1.60 -14.26
C ALA A 101 14.75 1.71 -15.69
N GLN A 102 13.43 1.90 -15.82
CA GLN A 102 12.80 2.13 -17.12
C GLN A 102 13.18 3.49 -17.73
N TYR A 103 13.34 4.53 -16.91
CA TYR A 103 13.89 5.81 -17.37
C TYR A 103 15.36 5.68 -17.81
N ALA A 104 16.16 4.90 -17.08
CA ALA A 104 17.55 4.63 -17.45
C ALA A 104 17.66 3.82 -18.76
N ALA A 105 16.78 2.85 -18.99
CA ALA A 105 16.75 2.06 -20.22
C ALA A 105 16.20 2.83 -21.43
N GLY A 106 15.26 3.75 -21.22
CA GLY A 106 14.62 4.55 -22.28
C GLY A 106 15.40 5.80 -22.71
N GLY A 107 16.51 6.14 -22.05
CA GLY A 107 17.34 7.31 -22.41
C GLY A 107 16.69 8.68 -22.16
N VAL A 108 15.49 8.74 -21.56
CA VAL A 108 14.79 10.00 -21.26
C VAL A 108 15.29 10.54 -19.92
N ALA A 109 16.27 11.43 -19.96
CA ALA A 109 16.69 12.19 -18.80
C ALA A 109 15.63 13.24 -18.46
N ALA A 110 14.72 12.93 -17.54
CA ALA A 110 14.01 13.98 -16.81
C ALA A 110 15.08 14.91 -16.19
N VAL A 111 14.97 16.22 -16.37
CA VAL A 111 16.03 17.22 -16.14
C VAL A 111 16.70 17.12 -14.75
N GLY A 112 16.05 16.53 -13.74
CA GLY A 112 16.65 16.25 -12.43
C GLY A 112 17.60 15.03 -12.38
N VAL A 113 17.41 14.01 -13.23
CA VAL A 113 18.25 12.80 -13.29
C VAL A 113 19.60 13.09 -13.92
N GLY A 114 19.66 14.00 -14.90
CA GLY A 114 20.91 14.40 -15.54
C GLY A 114 21.91 14.98 -14.55
N TYR A 115 21.45 15.81 -13.59
CA TYR A 115 22.32 16.37 -12.55
C TYR A 115 22.80 15.31 -11.55
N LEU A 116 21.96 14.33 -11.19
CA LEU A 116 22.35 13.23 -10.29
C LEU A 116 23.32 12.25 -10.97
N LEU A 117 23.14 11.95 -12.26
CA LEU A 117 24.08 11.16 -13.05
C LEU A 117 25.41 11.91 -13.24
N TYR A 118 25.38 13.20 -13.58
CA TYR A 118 26.57 14.05 -13.65
C TYR A 118 27.32 14.07 -12.32
N ARG A 119 26.60 14.22 -11.20
CA ARG A 119 27.17 14.22 -9.85
C ARG A 119 27.76 12.86 -9.46
N GLY A 120 27.09 11.76 -9.80
CA GLY A 120 27.60 10.41 -9.59
C GLY A 120 28.88 10.13 -10.39
N VAL A 121 28.88 10.47 -11.69
CA VAL A 121 30.05 10.31 -12.57
C VAL A 121 31.22 11.18 -12.12
N ARG A 122 30.97 12.42 -11.65
CA ARG A 122 32.05 13.28 -11.13
C ARG A 122 32.60 12.82 -9.77
N MET A 123 31.91 11.95 -9.05
CA MET A 123 32.39 11.32 -7.81
C MET A 123 33.08 9.96 -8.03
N LEU A 124 33.03 9.39 -9.24
CA LEU A 124 33.78 8.18 -9.60
C LEU A 124 35.31 8.29 -9.42
N PRO A 125 35.99 9.45 -9.60
CA PRO A 125 37.43 9.54 -9.39
C PRO A 125 37.88 9.20 -7.96
N SER A 126 36.96 9.22 -6.99
CA SER A 126 37.24 8.96 -5.57
C SER A 126 36.93 7.53 -5.10
N LEU A 127 36.34 6.67 -5.94
CA LEU A 127 35.94 5.30 -5.56
C LEU A 127 36.95 4.21 -5.98
N PHE A 128 37.95 4.56 -6.79
CA PHE A 128 39.04 3.65 -7.18
C PHE A 128 40.42 4.34 -7.10
N PRO A 129 40.94 4.61 -5.88
CA PRO A 129 42.26 5.19 -5.73
C PRO A 129 43.47 4.41 -6.31
N PRO A 130 43.45 3.08 -6.61
CA PRO A 130 44.66 2.40 -7.09
C PRO A 130 44.82 2.24 -8.61
N LEU A 131 43.98 2.87 -9.46
CA LEU A 131 44.09 2.76 -10.93
C LEU A 131 44.43 4.07 -11.65
N TRP A 132 45.09 5.01 -10.97
CA TRP A 132 45.81 6.06 -11.70
C TRP A 132 47.06 5.42 -12.30
N PRO A 133 47.37 5.62 -13.60
CA PRO A 133 48.67 5.22 -14.12
C PRO A 133 49.72 5.91 -13.26
N SER A 134 50.61 5.12 -12.66
CA SER A 134 51.74 5.59 -11.87
C SER A 134 52.46 6.68 -12.65
N ILE A 135 52.30 7.93 -12.23
CA ILE A 135 53.19 9.00 -12.68
C ILE A 135 54.59 8.56 -12.20
N PRO A 136 55.54 8.27 -13.09
CA PRO A 136 56.85 7.82 -12.65
C PRO A 136 57.48 8.94 -11.82
N ALA A 137 58.06 8.58 -10.68
CA ALA A 137 58.64 9.47 -9.67
C ALA A 137 59.82 10.35 -10.17
N ASN A 138 60.12 10.34 -11.47
CA ASN A 138 61.23 11.07 -12.09
C ASN A 138 60.81 12.45 -12.65
N LEU A 139 59.61 12.94 -12.33
CA LEU A 139 59.13 14.27 -12.73
C LEU A 139 58.84 15.18 -11.51
N ALA A 140 59.46 14.90 -10.36
CA ALA A 140 59.23 15.63 -9.11
C ALA A 140 60.53 15.94 -8.32
N ILE A 141 61.68 16.04 -8.98
CA ILE A 141 62.91 16.59 -8.40
C ILE A 141 63.50 17.54 -9.47
N PRO A 142 63.85 18.79 -9.10
CA PRO A 142 63.94 19.95 -10.01
C PRO A 142 64.97 19.85 -11.13
#